data_AF-A0A2X2DCL2-F1
#
_entry.id   AF-A0A2X2DCL2-F1
#
_cell.length_a   1.000
_cell.length_b   1.000
_cell.length_c   1.000
_cell.angle_alpha   90.00
_cell.angle_beta   90.00
_cell.angle_gamma   90.00
#
_symmetry.space_group_name_H-M   'P 1'
#
loop_
_entity.id
_entity.type
_entity.pdbx_description
1 polymer ?
#
loop_
_entity_poly.entity_id
_entity_poly.type
_entity_poly.pdbx_seq_one_letter_code
_entity_poly.pdbx_strand_id
1 'polypeptide(L)'
;MEPLINVLNAIALAAMRRSEVVGAFVVIAIVFMMITPMPTVLVDVLIAINICISCLLIMLAMHLPRPLAFSTFPAVLLLTTMFRLALSISTTRLILLNQDAGHIVEAFGQFVVGGNLAVGMVIFLILTVVNFLVITKGSERVAEVGARFTLDAMPGKQMSIDSDLRANLITVQEARNRRAELGKESQLFGAMDGAMKFVNGDAIASLIIVAINMIGGLR
;
A
#
# COMPACT_ATOMS: atom_id res chain seq x y z
N MET A 1 -15.24 -24.03 -16.70
CA MET A 1 -14.71 -23.19 -15.60
C MET A 1 -13.44 -23.78 -14.97
N GLU A 2 -13.33 -25.10 -14.81
CA GLU A 2 -12.11 -25.78 -14.31
C GLU A 2 -10.78 -25.55 -15.07
N PRO A 3 -10.73 -25.45 -16.42
CA PRO A 3 -9.44 -25.27 -17.10
C PRO A 3 -8.85 -23.87 -16.86
N LEU A 4 -9.70 -22.84 -16.72
CA LEU A 4 -9.27 -21.48 -16.40
C LEU A 4 -8.69 -21.41 -14.98
N ILE A 5 -9.35 -22.07 -14.02
CA ILE A 5 -8.90 -22.14 -12.62
C ILE A 5 -7.58 -22.90 -12.51
N ASN A 6 -7.40 -23.98 -13.28
CA ASN A 6 -6.16 -24.75 -13.27
C ASN A 6 -5.00 -24.01 -13.94
N VAL A 7 -5.26 -23.26 -15.01
CA VAL A 7 -4.26 -22.38 -15.64
C VAL A 7 -3.91 -21.22 -14.69
N LEU A 8 -4.89 -20.61 -14.03
CA LEU A 8 -4.66 -19.58 -13.02
C LEU A 8 -3.86 -20.13 -11.82
N ASN A 9 -4.16 -21.36 -11.37
CA ASN A 9 -3.43 -22.01 -10.29
C ASN A 9 -2.00 -22.40 -10.71
N ALA A 10 -1.80 -22.87 -11.94
CA ALA A 10 -0.46 -23.17 -12.47
C ALA A 10 0.39 -21.90 -12.63
N ILE A 11 -0.21 -20.81 -13.11
CA ILE A 11 0.43 -19.49 -13.18
C ILE A 11 0.72 -18.98 -11.77
N ALA A 12 -0.22 -19.12 -10.82
CA ALA A 12 -0.02 -18.72 -9.42
C ALA A 12 1.10 -19.54 -8.73
N LEU A 13 1.18 -20.85 -8.98
CA LEU A 13 2.23 -21.72 -8.46
C LEU A 13 3.60 -21.43 -9.09
N ALA A 14 3.65 -21.16 -10.40
CA ALA A 14 4.87 -20.72 -11.08
C ALA A 14 5.32 -19.32 -10.63
N ALA A 15 4.37 -18.43 -10.38
CA ALA A 15 4.57 -17.09 -9.84
C ALA A 15 5.11 -17.11 -8.40
N MET A 16 4.57 -17.97 -7.53
CA MET A 16 5.08 -18.14 -6.16
C MET A 16 6.52 -18.66 -6.10
N ARG A 17 6.97 -19.40 -7.12
CA ARG A 17 8.34 -19.94 -7.18
C ARG A 17 9.41 -18.89 -7.52
N ARG A 18 9.00 -17.70 -8.00
CA ARG A 18 9.87 -16.53 -8.28
C ARG A 18 9.14 -15.23 -7.93
N SER A 19 8.91 -15.00 -6.63
CA SER A 19 8.30 -13.76 -6.11
C SER A 19 8.93 -12.47 -6.65
N GLU A 20 10.24 -12.47 -6.90
CA GLU A 20 10.96 -11.35 -7.52
C GLU A 20 10.51 -11.06 -8.97
N VAL A 21 10.25 -12.10 -9.77
CA VAL A 21 9.80 -11.96 -11.16
C VAL A 21 8.37 -11.44 -11.21
N VAL A 22 7.52 -11.90 -10.30
CA VAL A 22 6.14 -11.41 -10.17
C VAL A 22 6.13 -9.93 -9.80
N GLY A 23 6.94 -9.54 -8.81
CA GLY A 23 7.09 -8.15 -8.40
C GLY A 23 7.55 -7.26 -9.56
N ALA A 24 8.60 -7.68 -10.29
CA ALA A 24 9.10 -6.95 -11.45
C ALA A 24 8.05 -6.83 -12.57
N PHE A 25 7.30 -7.90 -12.86
CA PHE A 25 6.25 -7.88 -13.86
C PHE A 25 5.13 -6.90 -13.48
N VAL A 26 4.70 -6.87 -12.22
CA VAL A 26 3.66 -5.93 -11.76
C VAL A 26 4.15 -4.48 -11.88
N VAL A 27 5.40 -4.19 -11.53
CA VAL A 27 5.97 -2.84 -11.68
C VAL A 27 5.99 -2.42 -13.16
N ILE A 28 6.40 -3.32 -14.07
CA ILE A 28 6.38 -3.04 -15.51
C ILE A 28 4.94 -2.80 -16.00
N ALA A 29 3.97 -3.59 -15.54
CA ALA A 29 2.56 -3.41 -15.88
C ALA A 29 2.01 -2.06 -15.39
N ILE A 30 2.40 -1.61 -14.20
CA ILE A 30 2.04 -0.30 -13.63
C ILE A 30 2.60 0.83 -14.51
N VAL A 31 3.87 0.75 -14.93
CA VAL A 31 4.48 1.74 -15.83
C VAL A 31 3.78 1.74 -17.19
N PHE A 32 3.49 0.55 -17.73
CA PHE A 32 2.78 0.42 -19.01
C PHE A 32 1.37 1.02 -18.95
N MET A 33 0.69 0.85 -17.83
CA MET A 33 -0.62 1.45 -17.55
C MET A 33 -0.58 2.98 -17.54
N MET A 34 0.48 3.59 -17.02
CA MET A 34 0.64 5.05 -17.04
C MET A 34 0.77 5.60 -18.47
N ILE A 35 1.47 4.87 -19.35
CA ILE A 35 1.78 5.33 -20.71
C ILE A 35 0.63 5.02 -21.68
N THR A 36 -0.01 3.86 -21.53
CA THR A 36 -0.97 3.35 -22.53
C THR A 36 -2.40 3.79 -22.21
N PRO A 37 -3.20 4.23 -23.22
CA PRO A 37 -4.62 4.50 -23.03
C PRO A 37 -5.35 3.21 -22.62
N MET A 38 -5.91 3.22 -21.41
CA MET A 38 -6.70 2.14 -20.88
C MET A 38 -8.19 2.36 -21.17
N PRO A 39 -8.95 1.31 -21.54
CA PRO A 39 -10.39 1.42 -21.68
C PRO A 39 -11.06 1.64 -20.32
N THR A 40 -12.16 2.40 -20.29
CA THR A 40 -12.88 2.78 -19.06
C THR A 40 -13.32 1.56 -18.24
N VAL A 41 -13.81 0.51 -18.91
CA VAL A 41 -14.19 -0.76 -18.27
C VAL A 41 -13.03 -1.39 -17.49
N LEU A 42 -11.82 -1.36 -18.04
CA LEU A 42 -10.66 -1.94 -17.36
C LEU A 42 -10.25 -1.11 -16.14
N VAL A 43 -10.33 0.22 -16.25
CA VAL A 43 -10.06 1.12 -15.12
C VAL A 43 -11.07 0.90 -13.99
N ASP A 44 -12.36 0.77 -14.29
CA ASP A 44 -13.38 0.45 -13.29
C ASP A 44 -13.08 -0.87 -12.57
N VAL A 45 -12.77 -1.94 -13.32
CA VAL A 45 -12.41 -3.24 -12.72
C VAL A 45 -11.18 -3.12 -11.82
N LEU A 46 -10.14 -2.39 -12.26
CA LEU A 46 -8.91 -2.22 -11.49
C LEU A 46 -9.11 -1.35 -10.24
N ILE A 47 -9.98 -0.33 -10.29
CA ILE A 47 -10.39 0.45 -9.11
C ILE A 47 -11.13 -0.46 -8.12
N ALA A 48 -12.08 -1.27 -8.59
CA ALA A 48 -12.80 -2.22 -7.72
C ALA A 48 -11.84 -3.19 -7.03
N ILE A 49 -10.88 -3.76 -7.78
CA ILE A 49 -9.84 -4.63 -7.22
C ILE A 49 -8.98 -3.88 -6.19
N ASN A 50 -8.60 -2.62 -6.46
CA ASN A 50 -7.83 -1.81 -5.51
C ASN A 50 -8.58 -1.62 -4.18
N ILE A 51 -9.88 -1.33 -4.24
CA ILE A 51 -10.74 -1.19 -3.06
C ILE A 51 -10.82 -2.52 -2.30
N CYS A 52 -11.08 -3.63 -3.00
CA CYS A 52 -11.12 -4.97 -2.39
C CYS A 52 -9.80 -5.33 -1.68
N ILE A 53 -8.65 -5.10 -2.34
CA ILE A 53 -7.33 -5.36 -1.74
C ILE A 53 -7.12 -4.45 -0.52
N SER A 54 -7.48 -3.18 -0.59
CA SER A 54 -7.36 -2.24 0.53
C SER A 54 -8.19 -2.68 1.74
N CYS A 55 -9.44 -3.10 1.53
CA CYS A 55 -10.30 -3.65 2.59
C CYS A 55 -9.74 -4.95 3.16
N LEU A 56 -9.23 -5.85 2.30
CA LEU A 56 -8.61 -7.10 2.73
C LEU A 56 -7.38 -6.84 3.61
N LEU A 57 -6.55 -5.86 3.23
CA LEU A 57 -5.39 -5.47 4.02
C LEU A 57 -5.78 -4.91 5.39
N ILE A 58 -6.85 -4.11 5.46
CA ILE A 58 -7.38 -3.61 6.74
C ILE A 58 -7.85 -4.78 7.61
N MET A 59 -8.66 -5.68 7.07
CA MET A 59 -9.14 -6.86 7.80
C MET A 59 -8.00 -7.74 8.30
N LEU A 60 -7.00 -7.97 7.44
CA LEU A 60 -5.81 -8.76 7.77
C LEU A 60 -5.00 -8.08 8.88
N ALA A 61 -4.79 -6.78 8.79
CA ALA A 61 -4.08 -6.01 9.81
C ALA A 61 -4.80 -6.04 11.17
N MET A 62 -6.13 -6.03 11.20
CA MET A 62 -6.92 -6.11 12.43
C MET A 62 -6.92 -7.50 13.09
N HIS A 63 -6.73 -8.57 12.31
CA HIS A 63 -6.82 -9.95 12.81
C HIS A 63 -5.47 -10.59 13.16
N LEU A 64 -4.34 -9.95 12.83
CA LEU A 64 -3.02 -10.54 13.04
C LEU A 64 -2.54 -10.37 14.50
N PRO A 65 -2.25 -11.48 15.22
CA PRO A 65 -1.85 -11.41 16.63
C PRO A 65 -0.39 -11.01 16.88
N ARG A 66 0.48 -11.03 15.85
CA ARG A 66 1.90 -10.63 15.96
C ARG A 66 2.37 -9.86 14.72
N PRO A 67 3.11 -8.74 14.87
CA PRO A 67 3.67 -7.96 13.74
C PRO A 67 4.61 -8.77 12.83
N LEU A 68 5.40 -9.68 13.42
CA LEU A 68 6.34 -10.56 12.70
C LEU A 68 5.66 -11.58 11.78
N ALA A 69 4.38 -11.90 12.03
CA ALA A 69 3.61 -12.80 11.17
C ALA A 69 3.36 -12.20 9.77
N PHE A 70 3.54 -10.89 9.62
CA PHE A 70 3.35 -10.20 8.35
C PHE A 70 4.63 -9.49 7.88
N SER A 71 5.73 -10.24 7.85
CA SER A 71 7.01 -9.77 7.29
C SER A 71 6.91 -9.28 5.82
N THR A 72 5.89 -9.70 5.08
CA THR A 72 5.60 -9.26 3.70
C THR A 72 4.83 -7.93 3.63
N PHE A 73 4.35 -7.39 4.75
CA PHE A 73 3.50 -6.20 4.78
C PHE A 73 4.09 -5.00 4.03
N PRO A 74 5.36 -4.59 4.27
CA PRO A 74 5.89 -3.39 3.63
C PRO A 74 5.94 -3.51 2.11
N ALA A 75 6.25 -4.69 1.59
CA ALA A 75 6.29 -4.96 0.16
C ALA A 75 4.89 -4.89 -0.46
N VAL A 76 3.87 -5.45 0.21
CA VAL A 76 2.48 -5.35 -0.27
C VAL A 76 2.00 -3.91 -0.24
N LEU A 77 2.27 -3.15 0.83
CA LEU A 77 1.93 -1.74 0.91
C LEU A 77 2.54 -0.95 -0.25
N LEU A 78 3.85 -1.10 -0.50
CA LEU A 78 4.53 -0.42 -1.59
C LEU A 78 3.88 -0.73 -2.94
N LEU A 79 3.62 -2.03 -3.21
CA LEU A 79 3.01 -2.48 -4.46
C LEU A 79 1.59 -1.91 -4.65
N THR A 80 0.75 -1.97 -3.61
CA THR A 80 -0.62 -1.42 -3.67
C THR A 80 -0.63 0.10 -3.83
N THR A 81 0.36 0.79 -3.26
CA THR A 81 0.52 2.24 -3.39
C THR A 81 0.93 2.61 -4.82
N MET A 82 1.92 1.90 -5.39
CA MET A 82 2.30 2.09 -6.80
C MET A 82 1.14 1.81 -7.75
N PHE A 83 0.37 0.76 -7.49
CA PHE A 83 -0.83 0.44 -8.28
C PHE A 83 -1.88 1.53 -8.18
N ARG A 84 -2.11 2.09 -6.97
CA ARG A 84 -3.00 3.23 -6.76
C ARG A 84 -2.54 4.46 -7.54
N LEU A 85 -1.25 4.78 -7.52
CA LEU A 85 -0.69 5.91 -8.28
C LEU A 85 -0.92 5.75 -9.79
N ALA A 86 -0.68 4.56 -10.36
CA ALA A 86 -0.95 4.30 -11.77
C ALA A 86 -2.43 4.37 -12.14
N LEU A 87 -3.32 3.94 -11.24
CA LEU A 87 -4.76 4.13 -11.40
C LEU A 87 -5.11 5.61 -11.45
N SER A 88 -4.66 6.40 -10.47
CA SER A 88 -4.90 7.85 -10.42
C SER A 88 -4.45 8.54 -11.71
N ILE A 89 -3.27 8.22 -12.23
CA ILE A 89 -2.74 8.80 -13.47
C ILE A 89 -3.55 8.37 -14.70
N SER A 90 -3.94 7.09 -14.77
CA SER A 90 -4.74 6.55 -15.88
C SER A 90 -6.15 7.15 -15.90
N THR A 91 -6.77 7.29 -14.73
CA THR A 91 -8.08 7.90 -14.55
C THR A 91 -8.02 9.40 -14.87
N THR A 92 -7.00 10.13 -14.43
CA THR A 92 -6.80 11.54 -14.81
C THR A 92 -6.73 11.72 -16.31
N ARG A 93 -5.97 10.87 -17.02
CA ARG A 93 -5.90 10.94 -18.48
C ARG A 93 -7.27 10.72 -19.13
N LEU A 94 -8.06 9.77 -18.62
CA LEU A 94 -9.42 9.49 -19.08
C LEU A 94 -10.36 10.69 -18.85
N ILE A 95 -10.31 11.29 -17.66
CA ILE A 95 -11.07 12.51 -17.32
C ILE A 95 -10.73 13.64 -18.29
N LEU A 96 -9.44 13.90 -18.53
CA LEU A 96 -9.00 15.05 -19.34
C LEU A 96 -9.18 14.86 -20.85
N LEU A 97 -9.07 13.63 -21.37
CA LEU A 97 -9.16 13.36 -22.82
C LEU A 97 -10.57 13.01 -23.28
N ASN A 98 -11.30 12.20 -22.50
CA ASN A 98 -12.57 11.62 -22.92
C ASN A 98 -13.76 12.15 -22.12
N GLN A 99 -13.53 12.95 -21.06
CA GLN A 99 -14.57 13.42 -20.13
C GLN A 99 -15.37 12.26 -19.49
N ASP A 100 -14.80 11.05 -19.50
CA ASP A 100 -15.37 9.83 -18.94
C ASP A 100 -14.35 9.24 -17.97
N ALA A 101 -14.67 9.29 -16.68
CA ALA A 101 -13.82 8.84 -15.59
C ALA A 101 -14.00 7.34 -15.25
N GLY A 102 -14.94 6.65 -15.90
CA GLY A 102 -15.44 5.36 -15.49
C GLY A 102 -16.62 5.45 -14.52
N HIS A 103 -17.43 4.39 -14.46
CA HIS A 103 -18.67 4.33 -13.71
C HIS A 103 -18.43 4.38 -12.20
N ILE A 104 -17.32 3.79 -11.72
CA ILE A 104 -17.04 3.80 -10.28
C ILE A 104 -16.71 5.23 -9.82
N VAL A 105 -15.93 5.96 -10.60
CA VAL A 105 -15.54 7.34 -10.27
C VAL A 105 -16.76 8.26 -10.34
N GLU A 106 -17.61 8.09 -11.35
CA GLU A 106 -18.87 8.84 -11.47
C GLU A 106 -19.81 8.56 -10.29
N ALA A 107 -20.01 7.28 -9.94
CA ALA A 107 -20.87 6.88 -8.82
C ALA A 107 -20.36 7.46 -7.48
N PHE A 108 -19.05 7.41 -7.23
CA PHE A 108 -18.45 8.04 -6.06
C PHE A 108 -18.61 9.56 -6.07
N GLY A 109 -18.44 10.21 -7.23
CA GLY A 109 -18.66 11.64 -7.40
C GLY A 109 -20.09 12.03 -7.05
N GLN A 110 -21.09 11.34 -7.61
CA GLN A 110 -22.49 11.58 -7.31
C GLN A 110 -22.82 11.32 -5.83
N PHE A 111 -22.26 10.26 -5.24
CA PHE A 111 -22.44 9.94 -3.81
C PHE A 111 -21.90 11.05 -2.89
N VAL A 112 -20.73 11.62 -3.19
CA VAL A 112 -20.12 12.68 -2.38
C VAL A 112 -20.80 14.03 -2.59
N VAL A 113 -21.19 14.34 -3.84
CA VAL A 113 -21.77 15.64 -4.21
C VAL A 113 -23.25 15.74 -3.79
N GLY A 114 -23.97 14.62 -3.72
CA GLY A 114 -25.35 14.59 -3.22
C GLY A 114 -26.31 15.49 -4.00
N GLY A 115 -26.00 15.83 -5.25
CA GLY A 115 -26.77 16.72 -6.12
C GLY A 115 -26.44 18.23 -5.99
N ASN A 116 -25.53 18.63 -5.09
CA ASN A 116 -25.09 20.03 -4.97
C ASN A 116 -23.57 20.15 -5.11
N LEU A 117 -23.10 20.63 -6.26
CA LEU A 117 -21.68 20.77 -6.59
C LEU A 117 -20.90 21.59 -5.54
N ALA A 118 -21.50 22.64 -4.97
CA ALA A 118 -20.84 23.47 -3.97
C ALA A 118 -20.63 22.71 -2.65
N VAL A 119 -21.65 21.97 -2.20
CA VAL A 119 -21.53 21.11 -1.00
C VAL A 119 -20.51 20.00 -1.24
N GLY A 120 -20.57 19.36 -2.42
CA GLY A 120 -19.61 18.33 -2.81
C GLY A 120 -18.16 18.82 -2.80
N MET A 121 -17.90 20.02 -3.34
CA MET A 121 -16.57 20.62 -3.34
C MET A 121 -16.05 20.87 -1.91
N VAL A 122 -16.91 21.35 -1.00
CA VAL A 122 -16.55 21.56 0.41
C VAL A 122 -16.22 20.25 1.10
N ILE A 123 -17.09 19.23 0.97
CA ILE A 123 -16.85 17.90 1.56
C ILE A 123 -15.56 17.30 1.02
N PHE A 124 -15.36 17.38 -0.28
CA PHE A 124 -14.17 16.86 -0.94
C PHE A 124 -12.89 17.54 -0.45
N LEU A 125 -12.91 18.87 -0.27
CA LEU A 125 -11.77 19.61 0.29
C LEU A 125 -11.46 19.17 1.73
N ILE A 126 -12.50 19.01 2.57
CA ILE A 126 -12.33 18.51 3.94
C ILE A 126 -11.72 17.12 3.94
N LEU A 127 -12.25 16.19 3.15
CA LEU A 127 -11.75 14.82 3.05
C LEU A 127 -10.29 14.79 2.59
N THR A 128 -9.94 15.60 1.60
CA THR A 128 -8.58 15.68 1.06
C THR A 128 -7.60 16.24 2.10
N VAL A 129 -7.99 17.30 2.81
CA VAL A 129 -7.16 17.92 3.87
C VAL A 129 -6.96 16.95 5.03
N VAL A 130 -8.03 16.28 5.50
CA VAL A 130 -7.96 15.29 6.58
C VAL A 130 -7.09 14.10 6.17
N ASN A 131 -7.25 13.60 4.94
CA ASN A 131 -6.45 12.49 4.41
C ASN A 131 -4.95 12.82 4.41
N PHE A 132 -4.58 14.02 3.97
CA PHE A 132 -3.17 14.39 3.89
C PHE A 132 -2.58 14.81 5.24
N LEU A 133 -3.14 15.84 5.89
CA LEU A 133 -2.55 16.46 7.08
C LEU A 133 -2.71 15.59 8.34
N VAL A 134 -3.82 14.87 8.48
CA VAL A 134 -4.09 14.10 9.69
C VAL A 134 -3.68 12.65 9.49
N ILE A 135 -4.21 11.98 8.47
CA ILE A 135 -4.03 10.54 8.30
C ILE A 135 -2.62 10.24 7.81
N THR A 136 -2.21 10.80 6.67
CA THR A 136 -0.91 10.48 6.05
C THR A 136 0.25 10.97 6.92
N LYS A 137 0.27 12.27 7.24
CA LYS A 137 1.34 12.86 8.05
C LYS A 137 1.39 12.33 9.47
N GLY A 138 0.23 12.07 10.07
CA GLY A 138 0.16 11.42 11.39
C GLY A 138 0.73 10.02 11.36
N SER A 139 0.34 9.21 10.37
CA SER A 139 0.81 7.82 10.23
C SER A 139 2.30 7.73 9.91
N GLU A 140 2.85 8.64 9.09
CA GLU A 140 4.29 8.73 8.81
C GLU A 140 5.08 8.92 10.11
N ARG A 141 4.70 9.92 10.93
CA ARG A 141 5.39 10.18 12.19
C ARG A 141 5.26 9.03 13.19
N VAL A 142 4.07 8.43 13.31
CA VAL A 142 3.85 7.28 14.21
C VAL A 142 4.71 6.09 13.78
N ALA A 143 4.80 5.82 12.47
CA ALA A 143 5.60 4.72 11.94
C ALA A 143 7.11 4.98 12.10
N GLU A 144 7.60 6.17 11.77
CA GLU A 144 9.01 6.55 11.92
C GLU A 144 9.46 6.42 13.38
N VAL A 145 8.69 7.01 14.30
CA VAL A 145 9.01 7.00 15.73
C VAL A 145 8.92 5.58 16.29
N GLY A 146 7.90 4.80 15.91
CA GLY A 146 7.76 3.41 16.35
C GLY A 146 8.87 2.50 15.83
N ALA A 147 9.26 2.65 14.56
CA ALA A 147 10.37 1.93 13.97
C ALA A 147 11.69 2.32 14.66
N ARG A 148 11.94 3.61 14.86
CA ARG A 148 13.15 4.12 15.52
C ARG A 148 13.28 3.60 16.95
N PHE A 149 12.24 3.69 17.77
CA PHE A 149 12.29 3.15 19.14
C PHE A 149 12.51 1.65 19.18
N THR A 150 11.90 0.91 18.25
CA THR A 150 12.10 -0.54 18.18
C THR A 150 13.51 -0.91 17.74
N LEU A 151 14.08 -0.18 16.78
CA LEU A 151 15.45 -0.34 16.31
C LEU A 151 16.49 0.07 17.36
N ASP A 152 16.25 1.18 18.07
CA ASP A 152 17.11 1.66 19.17
C ASP A 152 17.14 0.66 20.34
N ALA A 153 16.08 -0.12 20.54
CA ALA A 153 16.01 -1.17 21.56
C ALA A 153 16.74 -2.47 21.19
N MET A 154 17.20 -2.63 19.93
CA MET A 154 17.80 -3.88 19.45
C MET A 154 19.10 -4.29 20.14
N PRO A 155 20.06 -3.38 20.40
CA PRO A 155 21.27 -3.72 21.14
C PRO A 155 20.94 -4.22 22.56
N GLY A 156 19.94 -3.63 23.21
CA GLY A 156 19.48 -4.05 24.54
C GLY A 156 18.89 -5.46 24.52
N LYS A 157 18.03 -5.77 23.54
CA LYS A 157 17.50 -7.13 23.33
C LYS A 157 18.61 -8.13 23.01
N GLN A 158 19.62 -7.77 22.20
CA GLN A 158 20.78 -8.62 21.91
C GLN A 158 21.63 -8.89 23.16
N MET A 159 21.89 -7.85 23.96
CA MET A 159 22.63 -7.96 25.22
C MET A 159 21.89 -8.84 26.24
N SER A 160 20.55 -8.77 26.28
CA SER A 160 19.75 -9.67 27.11
C SER A 160 19.93 -11.14 26.70
N ILE A 161 19.91 -11.45 25.40
CA ILE A 161 20.16 -12.81 24.90
C ILE A 161 21.56 -13.29 25.28
N ASP A 162 22.57 -12.41 25.18
CA ASP A 162 23.95 -12.73 25.53
C ASP A 162 24.12 -12.97 27.04
N SER A 163 23.43 -12.18 27.86
CA SER A 163 23.39 -12.35 29.32
C SER A 163 22.75 -13.69 29.70
N ASP A 164 21.60 -14.02 29.10
CA ASP A 164 20.89 -15.27 29.37
C ASP A 164 21.73 -16.50 28.96
N LEU A 165 22.43 -16.41 27.83
CA LEU A 165 23.34 -17.48 27.38
C LEU A 165 24.52 -17.65 28.34
N ARG A 166 25.12 -16.55 28.80
CA ARG A 166 26.22 -16.58 29.78
C ARG A 166 25.78 -17.11 31.14
N ALA A 167 24.53 -16.87 31.51
CA ALA A 167 23.91 -17.39 32.73
C ALA A 167 23.43 -18.85 32.62
N ASN A 168 23.64 -19.52 31.47
CA ASN A 168 23.12 -20.86 31.17
C ASN A 168 21.58 -20.98 31.29
N LEU A 169 20.84 -19.87 31.15
CA LEU A 169 19.37 -19.88 31.15
C LEU A 169 18.80 -20.36 29.81
N ILE A 170 19.57 -20.22 28.73
CA ILE A 170 19.20 -20.64 27.37
C ILE A 170 20.34 -21.43 26.72
N THR A 171 20.01 -22.26 25.73
CA THR A 171 21.01 -23.01 24.95
C THR A 171 21.60 -22.15 23.81
N VAL A 172 22.78 -22.55 23.30
CA VAL A 172 23.41 -21.90 22.13
C VAL A 172 22.47 -21.90 20.92
N GLN A 173 21.73 -22.99 20.71
CA GLN A 173 20.78 -23.11 19.60
C GLN A 173 19.60 -22.15 19.76
N GLU A 174 19.08 -22.01 20.98
CA GLU A 174 17.99 -21.10 21.28
C GLU A 174 18.43 -19.63 21.15
N ALA A 175 19.62 -19.29 21.64
CA ALA A 175 20.21 -17.96 21.46
C ALA A 175 20.35 -17.61 19.96
N ARG A 176 20.80 -18.56 19.13
CA ARG A 176 20.90 -18.38 17.68
C ARG A 176 19.53 -18.12 17.04
N ASN A 177 18.50 -18.86 17.44
CA ASN A 177 17.13 -18.68 16.94
C ASN A 177 16.56 -17.31 17.33
N ARG A 178 16.71 -16.89 18.59
CA ARG A 178 16.26 -15.57 19.07
C ARG A 178 16.96 -14.42 18.35
N ARG A 179 18.27 -14.53 18.11
CA ARG A 179 19.02 -13.52 17.32
C ARG A 179 18.54 -13.47 15.87
N ALA A 180 18.22 -14.62 15.26
CA ALA A 180 17.68 -14.66 13.90
C ALA A 180 16.29 -14.01 13.81
N GLU A 181 15.43 -14.22 14.80
CA GLU A 181 14.12 -13.56 14.90
C GLU A 181 14.27 -12.05 15.08
N LEU A 182 15.20 -11.62 15.94
CA LEU A 182 15.54 -10.21 16.13
C LEU A 182 16.07 -9.56 14.83
N GLY A 183 16.88 -10.27 14.06
CA GLY A 183 17.31 -9.80 12.74
C GLY A 183 16.13 -9.56 11.78
N LYS A 184 15.14 -10.46 11.75
CA LYS A 184 13.92 -10.29 10.94
C LYS A 184 13.07 -9.12 11.42
N GLU A 185 12.96 -8.91 12.74
CA GLU A 185 12.27 -7.77 13.32
C GLU A 185 12.94 -6.46 12.86
N SER A 186 14.27 -6.38 12.90
CA SER A 186 15.02 -5.21 12.42
C SER A 186 14.74 -4.89 10.96
N GLN A 187 14.76 -5.92 10.11
CA GLN A 187 14.53 -5.76 8.68
C GLN A 187 13.10 -5.30 8.38
N LEU A 188 12.12 -5.83 9.11
CA LEU A 188 10.71 -5.46 8.97
C LEU A 188 10.49 -3.97 9.30
N PHE A 189 10.96 -3.50 10.45
CA PHE A 189 10.79 -2.10 10.84
C PHE A 189 11.57 -1.13 9.95
N GLY A 190 12.77 -1.52 9.49
CA GLY A 190 13.53 -0.75 8.50
C GLY A 190 12.80 -0.64 7.15
N ALA A 191 12.24 -1.74 6.66
CA ALA A 191 11.44 -1.73 5.42
C ALA A 191 10.11 -0.98 5.57
N MET A 192 9.49 -1.02 6.76
CA MET A 192 8.25 -0.33 7.07
C MET A 192 8.44 1.20 7.08
N ASP A 193 9.53 1.71 7.68
CA ASP A 193 9.86 3.15 7.63
C ASP A 193 10.02 3.65 6.17
N GLY A 194 10.73 2.88 5.34
CA GLY A 194 10.88 3.18 3.92
C GLY A 194 9.56 3.17 3.15
N ALA A 195 8.71 2.15 3.36
CA ALA A 195 7.40 2.05 2.71
C ALA A 195 6.48 3.23 3.11
N MET A 196 6.51 3.65 4.38
CA MET A 196 5.67 4.76 4.87
C MET A 196 6.08 6.12 4.28
N LYS A 197 7.38 6.35 4.06
CA LYS A 197 7.86 7.53 3.31
C LYS A 197 7.34 7.54 1.87
N PHE A 198 7.27 6.38 1.22
CA PHE A 198 6.69 6.26 -0.12
C PHE A 198 5.18 6.58 -0.13
N VAL A 199 4.43 6.07 0.85
CA VAL A 199 2.99 6.38 1.01
C VAL A 199 2.76 7.87 1.22
N ASN A 200 3.61 8.55 1.99
CA ASN A 200 3.52 10.01 2.14
C ASN A 200 3.80 10.73 0.81
N GLY A 201 4.77 10.27 0.01
CA GLY A 201 4.98 10.78 -1.35
C GLY A 201 3.77 10.61 -2.27
N ASP A 202 3.13 9.44 -2.24
CA ASP A 202 1.90 9.13 -3.00
C ASP A 202 0.73 10.06 -2.61
N ALA A 203 0.59 10.37 -1.32
CA ALA A 203 -0.47 11.29 -0.86
C ALA A 203 -0.26 12.72 -1.38
N ILE A 204 0.99 13.21 -1.42
CA ILE A 204 1.33 14.50 -2.03
C ILE A 204 1.00 14.48 -3.54
N ALA A 205 1.41 13.41 -4.23
CA ALA A 205 1.12 13.25 -5.66
C ALA A 205 -0.40 13.22 -5.91
N SER A 206 -1.15 12.51 -5.09
CA SER A 206 -2.62 12.41 -5.17
C SER A 206 -3.29 13.77 -4.96
N LEU A 207 -2.80 14.59 -4.03
CA LEU A 207 -3.30 15.96 -3.84
C LEU A 207 -3.10 16.82 -5.11
N ILE A 208 -1.93 16.70 -5.75
CA ILE A 208 -1.61 17.41 -6.99
C ILE A 208 -2.51 16.90 -8.13
N ILE A 209 -2.66 15.60 -8.28
CA ILE A 209 -3.53 14.97 -9.30
C ILE A 209 -4.97 15.44 -9.14
N VAL A 210 -5.47 15.49 -7.90
CA VAL A 210 -6.79 16.00 -7.57
C VAL A 210 -6.95 17.46 -8.00
N ALA A 211 -5.97 18.32 -7.70
CA ALA A 211 -6.01 19.73 -8.12
C ALA A 211 -6.02 19.86 -9.65
N ILE A 212 -5.22 19.05 -10.35
CA ILE A 212 -5.20 19.00 -11.82
C ILE A 212 -6.55 18.54 -12.38
N ASN A 213 -7.14 17.49 -11.81
CA ASN A 213 -8.44 16.97 -12.24
C ASN A 213 -9.55 18.00 -12.02
N MET A 214 -9.53 18.71 -10.89
CA MET A 214 -10.52 19.74 -10.60
C MET A 214 -10.41 20.91 -11.58
N ILE A 215 -9.21 21.38 -11.90
CA ILE A 215 -9.01 22.49 -12.85
C ILE A 215 -9.29 22.05 -14.30
N GLY A 216 -8.86 20.85 -14.66
CA GLY A 216 -8.98 20.33 -16.03
C GLY A 216 -10.37 19.78 -16.37
N GLY A 217 -11.08 19.19 -15.42
CA GLY A 217 -12.43 18.66 -15.60
C GLY A 217 -13.55 19.70 -15.46
N LEU A 218 -13.24 20.93 -15.02
CA LEU A 218 -14.17 22.07 -15.04
C LEU A 218 -14.29 22.72 -16.44
N ARG A 219 -13.57 22.22 -17.44
CA ARG A 219 -13.58 22.70 -18.83
C ARG A 219 -14.31 21.77 -19.78
#